data_AF-A0A4Q5NKX0-F1
#
_entry.id   AF-A0A4Q5NKX0-F1
#
_cell.length_a   1.000
_cell.length_b   1.000
_cell.length_c   1.000
_cell.angle_alpha   90.00
_cell.angle_beta   90.00
_cell.angle_gamma   90.00
#
_symmetry.space_group_name_H-M   'P 1'
#
loop_
_entity.id
_entity.type
_entity.pdbx_description
1 polymer ?
#
loop_
_entity_poly.entity_id
_entity_poly.type
_entity_poly.pdbx_seq_one_letter_code
_entity_poly.pdbx_strand_id
1 'polypeptide(L)'
;MKHIDEARLETDSAYRFGYVAEFMGFGEEDIAVIHGAAPLLAPVVPALVDAVYDKLQGYDATWRHFVPAQAGLDLAEGATNTRTVATLAMDDEHIQFRKQHLGRYLAHLVTAPYDGKMVAFLDMVGKMHTPKAGNKNLDVPLVQMNALMGFVHDAINATILGFDIPADAKAKAIRAFSKLLWIQSDFITRHYAH
;
A
#
# COMPACT_ATOMS: atom_id res chain seq x y z
N MET A 1 -12.58 -13.89 28.24
CA MET A 1 -11.87 -13.95 26.94
C MET A 1 -12.88 -13.74 25.84
N LYS A 2 -12.58 -12.90 24.85
CA LYS A 2 -13.47 -12.70 23.69
C LYS A 2 -13.33 -13.91 22.76
N HIS A 3 -14.46 -14.47 22.31
CA HIS A 3 -14.45 -15.53 21.31
C HIS A 3 -14.29 -14.93 19.91
N ILE A 4 -13.43 -15.54 19.09
CA ILE A 4 -13.18 -15.18 17.69
C ILE A 4 -13.53 -16.37 16.82
N ASP A 5 -14.33 -16.13 15.80
CA ASP A 5 -14.64 -17.12 14.76
C ASP A 5 -13.53 -17.07 13.70
N GLU A 6 -12.57 -18.00 13.81
CA GLU A 6 -11.39 -18.05 12.95
C GLU A 6 -11.76 -18.28 11.48
N ALA A 7 -12.82 -19.03 11.18
CA ALA A 7 -13.26 -19.25 9.80
C ALA A 7 -13.72 -17.93 9.16
N ARG A 8 -14.40 -17.06 9.92
CA ARG A 8 -14.82 -15.74 9.43
C ARG A 8 -13.66 -14.78 9.17
N LEU A 9 -12.51 -14.94 9.84
CA LEU A 9 -11.32 -14.12 9.54
C LEU A 9 -10.82 -14.33 8.11
N GLU A 10 -11.11 -15.49 7.52
CA GLU A 10 -10.69 -15.83 6.16
C GLU A 10 -11.71 -15.42 5.09
N THR A 11 -13.01 -15.34 5.43
CA THR A 11 -14.07 -15.06 4.44
C THR A 11 -14.73 -13.68 4.56
N ASP A 12 -14.66 -13.03 5.72
CA ASP A 12 -15.34 -11.75 6.01
C ASP A 12 -14.30 -10.66 6.32
N SER A 13 -14.04 -9.78 5.36
CA SER A 13 -13.05 -8.71 5.49
C SER A 13 -13.40 -7.72 6.60
N ALA A 14 -14.70 -7.44 6.83
CA ALA A 14 -15.12 -6.54 7.90
C ALA A 14 -14.88 -7.17 9.27
N TYR A 15 -15.17 -8.47 9.42
CA TYR A 15 -14.87 -9.21 10.65
C TYR A 15 -13.37 -9.29 10.92
N ARG A 16 -12.56 -9.58 9.89
CA ARG A 16 -11.09 -9.57 9.98
C ARG A 16 -10.55 -8.21 10.41
N PHE A 17 -10.99 -7.13 9.75
CA PHE A 17 -10.58 -5.77 10.12
C PHE A 17 -10.94 -5.45 11.56
N GLY A 18 -12.17 -5.75 11.98
CA GLY A 18 -12.62 -5.51 13.36
C GLY A 18 -11.73 -6.21 14.39
N TYR A 19 -11.40 -7.49 14.17
CA TYR A 19 -10.50 -8.25 15.03
C TYR A 19 -9.08 -7.67 15.05
N VAL A 20 -8.46 -7.46 13.88
CA VAL A 20 -7.07 -7.00 13.78
C VAL A 20 -6.94 -5.59 14.36
N ALA A 21 -7.85 -4.68 14.03
CA ALA A 21 -7.85 -3.32 14.55
C ALA A 21 -7.99 -3.29 16.07
N GLU A 22 -8.96 -4.03 16.63
CA GLU A 22 -9.14 -4.12 18.09
C GLU A 22 -7.92 -4.72 18.79
N PHE A 23 -7.35 -5.80 18.25
CA PHE A 23 -6.16 -6.45 18.83
C PHE A 23 -4.95 -5.51 18.85
N MET A 24 -4.78 -4.70 17.79
CA MET A 24 -3.70 -3.71 17.68
C MET A 24 -3.99 -2.40 18.41
N GLY A 25 -5.20 -2.23 18.95
CA GLY A 25 -5.67 -0.97 19.53
C GLY A 25 -5.71 0.16 18.50
N PHE A 26 -6.05 -0.12 17.24
CA PHE A 26 -6.34 0.86 16.20
C PHE A 26 -7.79 1.34 16.32
N GLY A 27 -8.00 2.64 16.52
CA GLY A 27 -9.33 3.18 16.73
C GLY A 27 -9.50 4.64 16.31
N GLU A 28 -10.57 5.27 16.79
CA GLU A 28 -10.96 6.64 16.42
C GLU A 28 -9.84 7.67 16.65
N GLU A 29 -9.08 7.54 17.74
CA GLU A 29 -7.93 8.42 18.02
C GLU A 29 -6.82 8.30 16.96
N ASP A 30 -6.51 7.08 16.53
CA ASP A 30 -5.50 6.86 15.47
C ASP A 30 -6.00 7.42 14.14
N ILE A 31 -7.28 7.20 13.81
CA ILE A 31 -7.90 7.74 12.59
C ILE A 31 -7.87 9.27 12.60
N ALA A 32 -8.21 9.90 13.73
CA ALA A 32 -8.16 11.35 13.87
C ALA A 32 -6.74 11.90 13.69
N VAL A 33 -5.73 11.21 14.24
CA VAL A 33 -4.32 11.55 14.05
C VAL A 33 -3.89 11.41 12.58
N ILE A 34 -4.30 10.33 11.91
CA ILE A 34 -4.00 10.07 10.49
C ILE A 34 -4.63 11.15 9.59
N HIS A 35 -5.90 11.48 9.81
CA HIS A 35 -6.57 12.55 9.08
C HIS A 35 -5.96 13.92 9.38
N GLY A 36 -5.59 14.19 10.64
CA GLY A 36 -4.91 15.42 11.04
C GLY A 36 -3.53 15.59 10.41
N ALA A 37 -2.86 14.49 10.02
CA ALA A 37 -1.58 14.52 9.33
C ALA A 37 -1.70 14.78 7.81
N ALA A 38 -2.91 14.73 7.23
CA ALA A 38 -3.10 14.89 5.79
C ALA A 38 -2.50 16.18 5.20
N PRO A 39 -2.65 17.37 5.82
CA PRO A 39 -2.04 18.60 5.30
C PRO A 39 -0.51 18.62 5.36
N LEU A 40 0.08 17.86 6.29
CA LEU A 40 1.54 17.73 6.42
C LEU A 40 2.10 16.73 5.42
N LEU A 41 1.37 15.65 5.14
CA LEU A 41 1.78 14.60 4.21
C LEU A 41 1.55 14.98 2.75
N ALA A 42 0.47 15.69 2.42
CA ALA A 42 0.12 15.99 1.02
C ALA A 42 1.26 16.64 0.21
N PRO A 43 2.02 17.63 0.72
CA PRO A 43 3.14 18.23 -0.01
C PRO A 43 4.31 17.27 -0.28
N VAL A 44 4.47 16.23 0.55
CA VAL A 44 5.60 15.29 0.48
C VAL A 44 5.24 13.96 -0.20
N VAL A 45 3.96 13.70 -0.50
CA VAL A 45 3.52 12.49 -1.22
C VAL A 45 4.29 12.28 -2.53
N PRO A 46 4.52 13.29 -3.41
CA PRO A 46 5.27 13.07 -4.64
C PRO A 46 6.69 12.53 -4.38
N ALA A 47 7.42 13.13 -3.43
CA ALA A 47 8.77 12.69 -3.08
C ALA A 47 8.78 11.30 -2.44
N LEU A 48 7.78 10.97 -1.63
CA LEU A 48 7.63 9.63 -1.05
C LEU A 48 7.38 8.56 -2.13
N VAL A 49 6.53 8.88 -3.12
CA VAL A 49 6.28 8.00 -4.28
C VAL A 49 7.56 7.83 -5.10
N ASP A 50 8.30 8.90 -5.36
CA ASP A 50 9.58 8.83 -6.07
C ASP A 50 10.57 7.90 -5.34
N ALA A 51 10.73 8.09 -4.03
CA ALA A 51 11.62 7.26 -3.22
C ALA A 51 11.24 5.77 -3.25
N VAL A 52 9.94 5.44 -3.28
CA VAL A 52 9.47 4.05 -3.44
C VAL A 52 9.87 3.47 -4.79
N TYR A 53 9.71 4.22 -5.87
CA TYR A 53 10.04 3.73 -7.21
C TYR A 53 11.54 3.66 -7.46
N ASP A 54 12.31 4.61 -6.95
CA ASP A 54 13.78 4.54 -6.96
C ASP A 54 14.25 3.28 -6.22
N LYS A 55 13.64 2.97 -5.08
CA LYS A 55 13.93 1.75 -4.33
C LYS A 55 13.60 0.49 -5.13
N LEU A 56 12.43 0.45 -5.78
CA LEU A 56 12.00 -0.69 -6.58
C LEU A 56 12.85 -0.89 -7.84
N GLN A 57 13.31 0.19 -8.49
CA GLN A 57 14.17 0.11 -9.67
C GLN A 57 15.57 -0.39 -9.32
N GLY A 58 16.04 -0.15 -8.10
CA GLY A 58 17.34 -0.63 -7.61
C GLY A 58 17.49 -2.15 -7.52
N TYR A 59 16.42 -2.93 -7.70
CA TYR A 59 16.45 -4.39 -7.67
C TYR A 59 15.66 -4.97 -8.85
N ASP A 60 16.32 -5.79 -9.68
CA ASP A 60 15.70 -6.48 -10.81
C ASP A 60 14.49 -7.33 -10.39
N ALA A 61 14.59 -7.95 -9.21
CA ALA A 61 13.58 -8.80 -8.61
C ALA A 61 12.24 -8.08 -8.41
N THR A 62 12.27 -6.77 -8.14
CA THR A 62 11.09 -5.91 -8.00
C THR A 62 10.74 -5.19 -9.30
N TRP A 63 11.73 -4.70 -10.06
CA TRP A 63 11.51 -3.92 -11.27
C TRP A 63 10.89 -4.74 -12.42
N ARG A 64 11.19 -6.04 -12.49
CA ARG A 64 10.64 -6.94 -13.52
C ARG A 64 9.11 -7.01 -13.56
N HIS A 65 8.42 -6.70 -12.46
CA HIS A 65 6.95 -6.74 -12.38
C HIS A 65 6.25 -5.60 -13.12
N PHE A 66 7.03 -4.60 -13.52
CA PHE A 66 6.55 -3.46 -14.29
C PHE A 66 6.75 -3.65 -15.80
N VAL A 67 7.51 -4.67 -16.21
CA VAL A 67 7.76 -5.00 -17.62
C VAL A 67 6.49 -5.48 -18.34
N PRO A 68 5.66 -6.39 -17.79
CA PRO A 68 4.46 -6.87 -18.48
C PRO A 68 3.50 -5.74 -18.86
N ALA A 69 2.81 -5.94 -19.98
CA ALA A 69 1.82 -4.99 -20.47
C ALA A 69 0.71 -4.76 -19.44
N GLN A 70 0.23 -3.52 -19.36
CA GLN A 70 -0.81 -3.12 -18.43
C GLN A 70 -2.14 -2.94 -19.15
N ALA A 71 -3.16 -3.63 -18.67
CA ALA A 71 -4.53 -3.48 -19.16
C ALA A 71 -4.98 -2.00 -19.01
N GLY A 72 -5.42 -1.41 -20.12
CA GLY A 72 -5.94 -0.03 -20.17
C GLY A 72 -4.95 1.05 -20.63
N LEU A 73 -3.67 0.73 -20.81
CA LEU A 73 -2.67 1.64 -21.40
C LEU A 73 -2.14 1.11 -22.72
N ASP A 74 -1.85 -0.19 -22.80
CA ASP A 74 -1.35 -0.84 -24.00
C ASP A 74 -2.54 -1.18 -24.94
N LEU A 75 -3.17 -0.13 -25.51
CA LEU A 75 -4.39 -0.21 -26.32
C LEU A 75 -4.15 -0.31 -27.83
N ALA A 76 -2.90 -0.26 -28.29
CA ALA A 76 -2.60 -0.49 -29.69
C ALA A 76 -2.69 -2.00 -29.97
N GLU A 77 -3.78 -2.41 -30.63
CA GLU A 77 -3.98 -3.78 -31.10
C GLU A 77 -2.79 -4.20 -31.98
N GLY A 78 -2.07 -5.26 -31.57
CA GLY A 78 -0.86 -5.74 -32.27
C GLY A 78 0.47 -5.10 -31.82
N ALA A 79 0.49 -4.17 -30.86
CA ALA A 79 1.74 -3.69 -30.28
C ALA A 79 2.44 -4.81 -29.49
N THR A 80 3.65 -5.17 -29.93
CA THR A 80 4.49 -6.12 -29.18
C THR A 80 5.18 -5.36 -28.05
N ASN A 81 5.02 -5.81 -26.82
CA ASN A 81 5.76 -5.24 -25.70
C ASN A 81 7.25 -5.61 -25.83
N THR A 82 8.08 -4.63 -26.17
CA THR A 82 9.54 -4.79 -26.32
C THR A 82 10.31 -4.41 -25.06
N ARG A 83 9.63 -3.99 -23.99
CA ARG A 83 10.28 -3.58 -22.74
C ARG A 83 10.99 -4.76 -22.10
N THR A 84 12.15 -4.47 -21.54
CA THR A 84 12.92 -5.37 -20.67
C THR A 84 13.24 -4.64 -19.37
N VAL A 85 13.70 -5.36 -18.35
CA VAL A 85 14.18 -4.74 -17.10
C VAL A 85 15.25 -3.68 -17.37
N ALA A 86 16.11 -3.90 -18.38
CA ALA A 86 17.22 -3.02 -18.72
C ALA A 86 16.78 -1.76 -19.49
N THR A 87 15.67 -1.82 -20.23
CA THR A 87 15.19 -0.70 -21.07
C THR A 87 14.05 0.07 -20.40
N LEU A 88 13.49 -0.46 -19.31
CA LEU A 88 12.37 0.12 -18.59
C LEU A 88 12.84 1.32 -17.76
N ALA A 89 12.30 2.50 -18.06
CA ALA A 89 12.75 3.76 -17.49
C ALA A 89 11.69 4.40 -16.57
N MET A 90 12.14 5.27 -15.67
CA MET A 90 11.28 5.91 -14.66
C MET A 90 10.25 6.85 -15.30
N ASP A 91 10.58 7.45 -16.44
CA ASP A 91 9.75 8.38 -17.21
C ASP A 91 8.76 7.68 -18.16
N ASP A 92 8.83 6.36 -18.30
CA ASP A 92 7.87 5.62 -19.11
C ASP A 92 6.43 5.83 -18.61
N GLU A 93 5.50 6.05 -19.54
CA GLU A 93 4.10 6.44 -19.24
C GLU A 93 3.41 5.50 -18.23
N HIS A 94 3.63 4.20 -18.37
CA HIS A 94 3.05 3.20 -17.47
C HIS A 94 3.67 3.22 -16.06
N ILE A 95 4.95 3.59 -15.90
CA ILE A 95 5.56 3.81 -14.59
C ILE A 95 4.93 5.05 -13.95
N GLN A 96 4.82 6.15 -14.70
CA GLN A 96 4.16 7.37 -14.23
C GLN A 96 2.71 7.12 -13.82
N PHE A 97 1.97 6.31 -14.59
CA PHE A 97 0.62 5.90 -14.24
C PHE A 97 0.56 5.14 -12.91
N ARG A 98 1.46 4.17 -12.69
CA ARG A 98 1.51 3.42 -11.43
C ARG A 98 1.96 4.28 -10.24
N LYS A 99 2.85 5.25 -10.46
CA LYS A 99 3.21 6.28 -9.45
C LYS A 99 2.00 7.09 -9.02
N GLN A 100 1.15 7.52 -9.97
CA GLN A 100 -0.10 8.20 -9.66
C GLN A 100 -1.06 7.33 -8.83
N HIS A 101 -1.14 6.03 -9.12
CA HIS A 101 -1.94 5.09 -8.33
C HIS A 101 -1.45 4.99 -6.88
N LEU A 102 -0.13 4.91 -6.66
CA LEU A 102 0.44 4.92 -5.31
C LEU A 102 0.16 6.25 -4.58
N GLY A 103 0.29 7.38 -5.28
CA GLY A 103 -0.05 8.69 -4.72
C GLY A 103 -1.53 8.79 -4.31
N ARG A 104 -2.45 8.31 -5.16
CA ARG A 104 -3.90 8.24 -4.84
C ARG A 104 -4.17 7.32 -3.65
N TYR A 105 -3.47 6.19 -3.55
CA TYR A 105 -3.56 5.29 -2.42
C TYR A 105 -3.18 5.99 -1.10
N LEU A 106 -2.01 6.64 -1.05
CA LEU A 106 -1.55 7.37 0.14
C LEU A 106 -2.51 8.50 0.52
N ALA A 107 -3.01 9.25 -0.46
CA ALA A 107 -4.01 10.29 -0.24
C ALA A 107 -5.32 9.71 0.32
N HIS A 108 -5.77 8.56 -0.19
CA HIS A 108 -6.99 7.91 0.28
C HIS A 108 -6.90 7.49 1.74
N LEU A 109 -5.76 6.91 2.16
CA LEU A 109 -5.53 6.51 3.55
C LEU A 109 -5.70 7.66 4.56
N VAL A 110 -5.34 8.88 4.18
CA VAL A 110 -5.35 10.04 5.07
C VAL A 110 -6.58 10.94 4.90
N THR A 111 -7.47 10.66 3.94
CA THR A 111 -8.64 11.51 3.66
C THR A 111 -9.98 10.79 3.70
N ALA A 112 -10.00 9.48 3.43
CA ALA A 112 -11.25 8.74 3.37
C ALA A 112 -11.73 8.30 4.77
N PRO A 113 -13.06 8.18 4.98
CA PRO A 113 -13.63 7.60 6.18
C PRO A 113 -13.19 6.13 6.34
N TYR A 114 -12.92 5.72 7.58
CA TYR A 114 -12.58 4.32 7.91
C TYR A 114 -13.86 3.52 8.15
N ASP A 115 -14.61 3.31 7.08
CA ASP A 115 -15.84 2.51 7.06
C ASP A 115 -15.65 1.21 6.25
N GLY A 116 -16.76 0.49 5.98
CA GLY A 116 -16.71 -0.73 5.17
C GLY A 116 -16.12 -0.54 3.76
N LYS A 117 -16.18 0.67 3.18
CA LYS A 117 -15.56 0.96 1.89
C LYS A 117 -14.05 1.04 2.01
N MET A 118 -13.52 1.64 3.08
CA MET A 118 -12.08 1.61 3.36
C MET A 118 -11.60 0.17 3.52
N VAL A 119 -12.32 -0.66 4.29
CA VAL A 119 -11.95 -2.09 4.45
C VAL A 119 -11.93 -2.83 3.11
N ALA A 120 -12.94 -2.63 2.26
CA ALA A 120 -12.97 -3.20 0.92
C ALA A 120 -11.83 -2.68 0.04
N PHE A 121 -11.46 -1.41 0.19
CA PHE A 121 -10.35 -0.79 -0.53
C PHE A 121 -8.99 -1.39 -0.12
N LEU A 122 -8.72 -1.53 1.19
CA LEU A 122 -7.49 -2.17 1.70
C LEU A 122 -7.36 -3.61 1.20
N ASP A 123 -8.47 -4.36 1.18
CA ASP A 123 -8.51 -5.72 0.66
C ASP A 123 -8.26 -5.77 -0.86
N MET A 124 -8.84 -4.85 -1.63
CA MET A 124 -8.60 -4.73 -3.07
C MET A 124 -7.13 -4.44 -3.39
N VAL A 125 -6.46 -3.57 -2.61
CA VAL A 125 -5.02 -3.30 -2.74
C VAL A 125 -4.20 -4.58 -2.49
N GLY A 126 -4.63 -5.45 -1.58
CA GLY A 126 -4.00 -6.77 -1.41
C GLY A 126 -4.18 -7.65 -2.65
N LYS A 127 -5.43 -7.77 -3.13
CA LYS A 127 -5.79 -8.63 -4.26
C LYS A 127 -5.04 -8.28 -5.55
N MET A 128 -4.86 -7.01 -5.85
CA MET A 128 -4.28 -6.58 -7.13
C MET A 128 -2.84 -7.04 -7.36
N HIS A 129 -2.12 -7.45 -6.31
CA HIS A 129 -0.73 -7.93 -6.38
C HIS A 129 -0.62 -9.46 -6.53
N THR A 130 -1.73 -10.20 -6.50
CA THR A 130 -1.75 -11.66 -6.62
C THR A 130 -2.58 -12.13 -7.82
N PRO A 131 -2.18 -13.24 -8.48
CA PRO A 131 -2.82 -13.69 -9.71
C PRO A 131 -4.20 -14.31 -9.48
N LYS A 132 -4.45 -14.88 -8.29
CA LYS A 132 -5.71 -15.57 -7.95
C LYS A 132 -6.85 -14.59 -7.66
N ALA A 133 -6.54 -13.43 -7.10
CA ALA A 133 -7.56 -12.50 -6.59
C ALA A 133 -7.64 -11.17 -7.35
N GLY A 134 -6.59 -10.82 -8.11
CA GLY A 134 -6.53 -9.57 -8.86
C GLY A 134 -6.16 -9.77 -10.32
N ASN A 135 -4.95 -9.33 -10.70
CA ASN A 135 -4.50 -9.36 -12.08
C ASN A 135 -3.79 -10.68 -12.39
N LYS A 136 -4.40 -11.53 -13.24
CA LYS A 136 -3.83 -12.83 -13.65
C LYS A 136 -2.43 -12.72 -14.26
N ASN A 137 -2.05 -11.55 -14.76
CA ASN A 137 -0.76 -11.29 -15.40
C ASN A 137 0.26 -10.66 -14.43
N LEU A 138 -0.08 -10.46 -13.16
CA LEU A 138 0.80 -9.93 -12.13
C LEU A 138 0.86 -10.89 -10.93
N ASP A 139 2.07 -11.36 -10.64
CA ASP A 139 2.35 -12.21 -9.50
C ASP A 139 3.61 -11.71 -8.79
N VAL A 140 3.41 -10.91 -7.74
CA VAL A 140 4.48 -10.33 -6.93
C VAL A 140 4.74 -11.27 -5.76
N PRO A 141 5.92 -11.94 -5.64
CA PRO A 141 6.19 -12.82 -4.52
C PRO A 141 6.06 -12.13 -3.15
N LEU A 142 5.49 -12.84 -2.16
CA LEU A 142 5.26 -12.31 -0.81
C LEU A 142 6.51 -11.68 -0.18
N VAL A 143 7.70 -12.28 -0.38
CA VAL A 143 8.97 -11.73 0.14
C VAL A 143 9.25 -10.31 -0.38
N GLN A 144 8.91 -10.03 -1.63
CA GLN A 144 9.11 -8.72 -2.25
C GLN A 144 8.05 -7.73 -1.80
N MET A 145 6.81 -8.19 -1.66
CA MET A 145 5.71 -7.37 -1.14
C MET A 145 5.97 -6.96 0.32
N ASN A 146 6.45 -7.89 1.16
CA ASN A 146 6.84 -7.61 2.54
C ASN A 146 8.02 -6.63 2.61
N ALA A 147 9.03 -6.79 1.74
CA ALA A 147 10.15 -5.86 1.67
C ALA A 147 9.70 -4.44 1.30
N LEU A 148 8.80 -4.31 0.32
CA LEU A 148 8.22 -3.02 -0.07
C LEU A 148 7.41 -2.40 1.07
N MET A 149 6.52 -3.16 1.73
CA MET A 149 5.74 -2.63 2.86
C MET A 149 6.64 -2.20 4.03
N GLY A 150 7.71 -2.95 4.31
CA GLY A 150 8.72 -2.54 5.30
C GLY A 150 9.39 -1.22 4.95
N PHE A 151 9.77 -1.03 3.68
CA PHE A 151 10.33 0.24 3.20
C PHE A 151 9.33 1.39 3.31
N VAL A 152 8.07 1.18 2.90
CA VAL A 152 7.02 2.21 2.98
C VAL A 152 6.73 2.63 4.43
N HIS A 153 6.69 1.66 5.36
CA HIS A 153 6.59 1.93 6.80
C HIS A 153 7.69 2.86 7.29
N ASP A 154 8.94 2.50 6.99
CA ASP A 154 10.11 3.24 7.44
C ASP A 154 10.14 4.66 6.84
N ALA A 155 9.85 4.78 5.54
CA ALA A 155 9.83 6.06 4.84
C ALA A 155 8.75 7.02 5.39
N ILE A 156 7.56 6.51 5.73
CA ILE A 156 6.50 7.30 6.37
C ILE A 156 6.92 7.73 7.78
N ASN A 157 7.51 6.83 8.57
CA ASN A 157 8.02 7.17 9.90
C ASN A 157 9.11 8.24 9.86
N ALA A 158 10.08 8.11 8.94
CA ALA A 158 11.14 9.08 8.73
C ALA A 158 10.58 10.45 8.32
N THR A 159 9.56 10.46 7.45
CA THR A 159 8.86 11.68 7.03
C THR A 159 8.19 12.37 8.22
N ILE A 160 7.46 11.63 9.05
CA ILE A 160 6.81 12.16 10.26
C ILE A 160 7.84 12.72 11.25
N LEU A 161 8.96 12.03 11.43
CA LEU A 161 10.06 12.49 12.29
C LEU A 161 10.65 13.82 11.81
N GLY A 162 10.66 14.06 10.50
CA GLY A 162 11.15 15.28 9.87
C GLY A 162 10.24 16.50 10.00
N PHE A 163 8.96 16.33 10.37
CA PHE A 163 8.05 17.48 10.49
C PHE A 163 8.39 18.41 11.65
N ASP A 164 8.12 19.70 11.50
CA ASP A 164 8.27 20.67 12.59
C ASP A 164 6.99 20.75 13.44
N ILE A 165 6.74 19.70 14.21
CA ILE A 165 5.59 19.56 15.11
C ILE A 165 6.04 19.02 16.49
N PRO A 166 5.23 19.20 17.55
CA PRO A 166 5.56 18.69 18.89
C PRO A 166 5.92 17.20 18.90
N ALA A 167 6.86 16.81 19.76
CA ALA A 167 7.36 15.43 19.84
C ALA A 167 6.27 14.41 20.18
N ASP A 168 5.28 14.79 21.01
CA ASP A 168 4.15 13.94 21.34
C ASP A 168 3.23 13.72 20.12
N ALA A 169 3.05 14.74 19.28
CA ALA A 169 2.30 14.63 18.03
C ALA A 169 3.01 13.71 17.04
N LYS A 170 4.35 13.81 16.91
CA LYS A 170 5.15 12.85 16.11
C LYS A 170 4.97 11.42 16.61
N ALA A 171 5.07 11.21 17.93
CA ALA A 171 4.94 9.89 18.53
C ALA A 171 3.55 9.27 18.29
N LYS A 172 2.49 10.07 18.45
CA LYS A 172 1.11 9.66 18.14
C LYS A 172 0.96 9.29 16.66
N ALA A 173 1.46 10.12 15.76
CA ALA A 173 1.41 9.88 14.32
C ALA A 173 2.16 8.59 13.94
N ILE A 174 3.40 8.41 14.39
CA ILE A 174 4.19 7.19 14.13
C ILE A 174 3.43 5.95 14.59
N ARG A 175 2.81 5.98 15.77
CA ARG A 175 2.03 4.85 16.29
C ARG A 175 0.79 4.57 15.43
N ALA A 176 0.03 5.60 15.08
CA ALA A 176 -1.18 5.48 14.27
C ALA A 176 -0.88 4.93 12.87
N PHE A 177 0.12 5.50 12.17
CA PHE A 177 0.55 5.03 10.86
C PHE A 177 1.15 3.63 10.91
N SER A 178 1.94 3.30 11.95
CA SER A 178 2.49 1.94 12.10
C SER A 178 1.39 0.89 12.24
N LYS A 179 0.32 1.18 12.99
CA LYS A 179 -0.84 0.26 13.09
C LYS A 179 -1.57 0.14 11.75
N LEU A 180 -1.87 1.27 11.10
CA LEU A 180 -2.56 1.31 9.81
C LEU A 180 -1.84 0.46 8.75
N LEU A 181 -0.54 0.69 8.59
CA LEU A 181 0.22 0.03 7.54
C LEU A 181 0.48 -1.46 7.87
N TRP A 182 0.46 -1.84 9.16
CA TRP A 182 0.44 -3.25 9.55
C TRP A 182 -0.90 -3.90 9.17
N ILE A 183 -2.03 -3.24 9.42
CA ILE A 183 -3.36 -3.70 8.97
C ILE A 183 -3.35 -3.86 7.44
N GLN A 184 -2.82 -2.89 6.69
CA GLN A 184 -2.67 -3.05 5.25
C GLN A 184 -1.83 -4.28 4.89
N SER A 185 -0.73 -4.53 5.61
CA SER A 185 0.17 -5.67 5.37
C SER A 185 -0.53 -7.00 5.66
N ASP A 186 -1.40 -7.08 6.67
CA ASP A 186 -2.26 -8.24 6.92
C ASP A 186 -3.23 -8.48 5.75
N PHE A 187 -3.92 -7.42 5.31
CA PHE A 187 -4.83 -7.46 4.16
C PHE A 187 -4.16 -7.81 2.83
N ILE A 188 -2.86 -7.50 2.68
CA ILE A 188 -2.06 -7.98 1.56
C ILE A 188 -1.75 -9.46 1.74
N THR A 189 -1.18 -9.83 2.89
CA THR A 189 -0.65 -11.18 3.17
C THR A 189 -1.72 -12.26 3.10
N ARG A 190 -2.96 -11.97 3.50
CA ARG A 190 -4.07 -12.94 3.40
C ARG A 190 -4.31 -13.47 1.99
N HIS A 191 -3.95 -12.72 0.94
CA HIS A 191 -4.09 -13.18 -0.45
C HIS A 191 -2.94 -14.07 -0.93
N TYR A 192 -1.92 -14.28 -0.08
CA TYR A 192 -0.81 -15.20 -0.31
C TYR A 192 -0.94 -16.50 0.49
N ALA A 193 -1.76 -16.51 1.55
CA ALA A 193 -2.10 -17.71 2.27
C ALA A 193 -2.99 -18.62 1.38
N HIS A 194 -2.66 -19.91 1.34
CA HIS A 194 -3.38 -20.94 0.58
C HIS A 194 -3.61 -22.15 1.48
#